data_AF-A0A2H5ZFH6-F1
#
_entry.id   AF-A0A2H5ZFH6-F1
#
_cell.length_a   1.000
_cell.length_b   1.000
_cell.length_c   1.000
_cell.angle_alpha   90.00
_cell.angle_beta   90.00
_cell.angle_gamma   90.00
#
_symmetry.space_group_name_H-M   'P 1'
#
loop_
_entity.id
_entity.type
_entity.pdbx_description
1 polymer ?
#
loop_
_entity_poly.entity_id
_entity_poly.type
_entity_poly.pdbx_seq_one_letter_code
_entity_poly.pdbx_strand_id
1 'polypeptide(L)'
;MRAARALVLLFAAAMLTLPACGDGGSQPPTATPASTASPPSTSPTPPSAALEVVGSSAAFFLYQPAPEETLDEVARLFGGTGGTLTPEELAIRNRLRSTAPPLPLLAIPLSVASPDAPFPAGALRAAVRGGIVLAVPAPEVFDGYRGLAALRRVELGRGRPADGYLLEFWTTDAPVAKGGLVDPGARFDAPAFAIAAGSLEGAEPFPNGRRAETDVDGTRVVVTVPAESPVAPETVASLLRPWR
;
A
#
# COMPACT_ATOMS: atom_id res chain seq x y z
N MET A 1 -42.66 9.24 14.72
CA MET A 1 -43.49 9.11 13.49
C MET A 1 -42.92 7.96 12.66
N ARG A 2 -43.71 6.91 12.46
CA ARG A 2 -43.37 5.73 11.64
C ARG A 2 -44.04 5.89 10.28
N ALA A 3 -43.27 5.80 9.19
CA ALA A 3 -43.73 5.51 7.82
C ALA A 3 -42.45 5.13 7.03
N ALA A 4 -42.18 3.90 6.62
CA ALA A 4 -42.87 2.96 5.73
C ALA A 4 -42.48 3.12 4.24
N ARG A 5 -41.92 2.01 3.70
CA ARG A 5 -41.91 1.56 2.29
C ARG A 5 -41.01 2.37 1.33
N ALA A 6 -40.34 1.79 0.32
CA ALA A 6 -40.65 0.61 -0.46
C ALA A 6 -39.40 -0.12 -0.99
N LEU A 7 -39.60 -1.42 -1.15
CA LEU A 7 -38.80 -2.44 -1.80
C LEU A 7 -39.05 -2.38 -3.33
N VAL A 8 -38.01 -2.49 -4.16
CA VAL A 8 -38.18 -2.87 -5.58
C VAL A 8 -37.16 -3.97 -5.92
N LEU A 9 -37.68 -5.18 -6.04
CA LEU A 9 -37.08 -6.34 -6.71
C LEU A 9 -37.50 -6.28 -8.18
N LEU A 10 -36.56 -6.48 -9.10
CA LEU A 10 -36.89 -6.79 -10.50
C LEU A 10 -35.98 -7.90 -11.02
N PHE A 11 -36.63 -9.03 -11.29
CA PHE A 11 -36.15 -10.20 -12.01
C PHE A 11 -36.02 -9.88 -13.51
N ALA A 12 -35.00 -10.44 -14.16
CA ALA A 12 -35.11 -10.88 -15.55
C ALA A 12 -34.19 -12.08 -15.79
N ALA A 13 -34.79 -13.16 -16.28
CA ALA A 13 -34.19 -14.45 -16.56
C ALA A 13 -34.04 -14.68 -18.08
N ALA A 14 -33.31 -15.75 -18.40
CA ALA A 14 -33.18 -16.45 -19.70
C ALA A 14 -32.08 -15.89 -20.63
N MET A 15 -31.27 -16.69 -21.33
CA MET A 15 -31.49 -18.05 -21.84
C MET A 15 -30.25 -18.97 -21.78
N LEU A 16 -30.53 -20.25 -21.51
CA LEU A 16 -29.69 -21.41 -21.82
C LEU A 16 -29.70 -21.69 -23.33
N THR A 17 -28.55 -22.03 -23.90
CA THR A 17 -28.47 -22.77 -25.18
C THR A 17 -27.57 -24.00 -24.99
N LEU A 18 -28.11 -25.18 -25.31
CA LEU A 18 -27.40 -26.46 -25.36
C LEU A 18 -26.97 -26.75 -26.81
N PRO A 19 -25.91 -27.55 -27.03
CA PRO A 19 -25.37 -27.84 -28.35
C PRO A 19 -26.12 -28.98 -29.07
N ALA A 20 -26.18 -28.88 -30.40
CA ALA A 20 -26.70 -29.91 -31.29
C ALA A 20 -25.63 -30.97 -31.62
N CYS A 21 -26.00 -32.25 -31.54
CA CYS A 21 -25.28 -33.38 -32.11
C CYS A 21 -25.58 -33.48 -33.62
N GLY A 22 -24.55 -33.76 -34.42
CA GLY A 22 -24.66 -34.08 -35.85
C GLY A 22 -23.41 -34.82 -36.34
N ASP A 23 -23.65 -35.87 -37.12
CA ASP A 23 -22.82 -37.06 -37.35
C ASP A 23 -21.90 -36.98 -38.60
N GLY A 24 -20.83 -37.80 -38.62
CA GLY A 24 -20.22 -38.45 -39.80
C GLY A 24 -19.34 -37.68 -40.81
N GLY A 25 -18.05 -38.07 -40.94
CA GLY A 25 -17.24 -37.86 -42.16
C GLY A 25 -15.71 -37.90 -41.97
N SER A 26 -14.99 -38.74 -42.72
CA SER A 26 -13.62 -39.23 -42.49
C SER A 26 -12.43 -38.34 -42.95
N GLN A 27 -11.35 -38.32 -42.11
CA GLN A 27 -9.87 -38.21 -42.31
C GLN A 27 -9.21 -37.08 -43.18
N PRO A 28 -7.96 -36.61 -42.89
CA PRO A 28 -6.70 -37.37 -42.63
C PRO A 28 -5.86 -36.92 -41.39
N PRO A 29 -4.77 -37.61 -40.98
CA PRO A 29 -4.03 -37.27 -39.76
C PRO A 29 -3.13 -36.06 -40.01
N THR A 30 -3.24 -35.01 -39.20
CA THR A 30 -2.36 -33.84 -39.30
C THR A 30 -1.82 -33.46 -37.91
N ALA A 31 -0.51 -33.68 -37.81
CA ALA A 31 0.49 -33.08 -36.93
C ALA A 31 0.03 -32.43 -35.61
N THR A 32 0.48 -33.03 -34.51
CA THR A 32 0.69 -32.41 -33.20
C THR A 32 1.45 -31.08 -33.34
N PRO A 33 0.87 -29.93 -32.98
CA PRO A 33 1.65 -28.80 -32.52
C PRO A 33 1.99 -29.04 -31.04
N ALA A 34 3.25 -28.86 -30.67
CA ALA A 34 3.67 -28.81 -29.28
C ALA A 34 2.77 -27.82 -28.53
N SER A 35 2.07 -28.28 -27.48
CA SER A 35 1.52 -27.37 -26.47
C SER A 35 2.69 -26.60 -25.89
N THR A 36 2.87 -25.38 -26.39
CA THR A 36 3.57 -24.33 -25.68
C THR A 36 2.89 -24.24 -24.32
N ALA A 37 3.62 -24.65 -23.28
CA ALA A 37 3.19 -24.42 -21.91
C ALA A 37 2.96 -22.92 -21.76
N SER A 38 1.70 -22.51 -21.64
CA SER A 38 1.38 -21.17 -21.17
C SER A 38 2.15 -20.93 -19.87
N PRO A 39 2.88 -19.81 -19.72
CA PRO A 39 3.43 -19.47 -18.42
C PRO A 39 2.26 -19.43 -17.43
N PRO A 40 2.41 -19.96 -16.20
CA PRO A 40 1.34 -19.91 -15.22
C PRO A 40 0.97 -18.44 -15.06
N SER A 41 -0.30 -18.13 -15.36
CA SER A 41 -0.91 -16.89 -14.94
C SER A 41 -0.72 -16.80 -13.43
N THR A 42 0.12 -15.88 -12.99
CA THR A 42 0.22 -15.52 -11.57
C THR A 42 -1.09 -14.84 -11.22
N SER A 43 -2.11 -15.65 -10.88
CA SER A 43 -3.29 -15.16 -10.21
C SER A 43 -2.84 -14.39 -8.97
N PRO A 44 -3.34 -13.17 -8.72
CA PRO A 44 -2.98 -12.44 -7.52
C PRO A 44 -3.33 -13.29 -6.31
N THR A 45 -2.34 -13.55 -5.45
CA THR A 45 -2.54 -14.20 -4.16
C THR A 45 -3.66 -13.46 -3.44
N PRO A 46 -4.73 -14.16 -2.99
CA PRO A 46 -5.82 -13.49 -2.29
C PRO A 46 -5.26 -12.77 -1.06
N PRO A 47 -5.75 -11.56 -0.74
CA PRO A 47 -5.27 -10.83 0.42
C PRO A 47 -5.44 -11.69 1.67
N SER A 48 -4.37 -11.85 2.45
CA SER A 48 -4.41 -12.55 3.74
C SER A 48 -5.53 -11.97 4.61
N ALA A 49 -6.26 -12.76 5.38
CA ALA A 49 -7.34 -12.30 6.27
C ALA A 49 -6.92 -11.21 7.30
N ALA A 50 -5.61 -10.96 7.45
CA ALA A 50 -5.06 -9.80 8.17
C ALA A 50 -5.28 -8.46 7.45
N LEU A 51 -5.28 -8.45 6.10
CA LEU A 51 -5.50 -7.26 5.26
C LEU A 51 -6.91 -6.67 5.42
N GLU A 52 -7.94 -7.49 5.60
CA GLU A 52 -9.35 -7.04 5.65
C GLU A 52 -9.75 -6.45 7.02
N VAL A 53 -9.19 -6.95 8.13
CA VAL A 53 -9.56 -6.50 9.48
C VAL A 53 -8.58 -5.47 10.06
N VAL A 54 -7.30 -5.49 9.65
CA VAL A 54 -6.28 -4.54 10.13
C VAL A 54 -6.07 -3.38 9.14
N GLY A 55 -6.40 -3.57 7.85
CA GLY A 55 -6.24 -2.56 6.82
C GLY A 55 -7.16 -1.34 6.92
N SER A 56 -8.19 -1.36 7.75
CA SER A 56 -9.06 -0.19 7.97
C SER A 56 -8.57 0.71 9.09
N SER A 57 -7.72 0.22 9.99
CA SER A 57 -7.22 0.98 11.13
C SER A 57 -6.00 1.81 10.76
N ALA A 58 -6.03 3.10 11.06
CA ALA A 58 -4.90 4.00 10.86
C ALA A 58 -3.82 3.87 11.94
N ALA A 59 -4.03 3.00 12.94
CA ALA A 59 -2.99 2.63 13.89
C ALA A 59 -1.90 1.72 13.30
N PHE A 60 -2.08 1.27 12.06
CA PHE A 60 -1.15 0.44 11.32
C PHE A 60 -0.97 0.97 9.91
N PHE A 61 0.21 0.75 9.34
CA PHE A 61 0.43 0.88 7.91
C PHE A 61 0.75 -0.50 7.32
N LEU A 62 0.50 -0.65 6.02
CA LEU A 62 0.83 -1.87 5.29
C LEU A 62 2.24 -1.76 4.73
N TYR A 63 3.07 -2.77 4.98
CA TYR A 63 4.38 -2.91 4.37
C TYR A 63 4.37 -4.06 3.38
N GLN A 64 4.86 -3.81 2.16
CA GLN A 64 5.10 -4.83 1.14
C GLN A 64 6.56 -5.27 1.19
N PRO A 65 6.86 -6.46 1.75
CA PRO A 65 8.23 -6.95 1.81
C PRO A 65 8.74 -7.33 0.42
N ALA A 66 10.05 -7.23 0.23
CA ALA A 66 10.70 -7.77 -0.97
C ALA A 66 10.70 -9.31 -0.95
N PRO A 67 10.83 -9.98 -2.11
CA PRO A 67 10.68 -11.45 -2.20
C PRO A 67 11.63 -12.26 -1.31
N GLU A 68 12.82 -11.73 -1.04
CA GLU A 68 13.86 -12.38 -0.23
C GLU A 68 13.92 -11.85 1.20
N GLU A 69 13.09 -10.85 1.53
CA GLU A 69 13.14 -10.18 2.83
C GLU A 69 12.59 -11.08 3.94
N THR A 70 13.36 -11.19 5.02
CA THR A 70 13.03 -12.00 6.19
C THR A 70 12.27 -11.18 7.24
N LEU A 71 11.53 -11.86 8.11
CA LEU A 71 10.77 -11.18 9.17
C LEU A 71 11.69 -10.47 10.17
N ASP A 72 12.91 -10.99 10.38
CA ASP A 72 13.97 -10.36 11.14
C ASP A 72 14.43 -9.04 10.54
N GLU A 73 14.57 -8.97 9.23
CA GLU A 73 14.91 -7.74 8.53
C GLU A 73 13.79 -6.71 8.64
N VAL A 74 12.53 -7.12 8.45
CA VAL A 74 11.36 -6.24 8.64
C VAL A 74 11.25 -5.74 10.08
N ALA A 75 11.42 -6.62 11.06
CA ALA A 75 11.40 -6.27 12.48
C ALA A 75 12.52 -5.26 12.82
N ARG A 76 13.73 -5.48 12.29
CA ARG A 76 14.85 -4.55 12.47
C ARG A 76 14.58 -3.20 11.81
N LEU A 77 13.99 -3.23 10.62
CA LEU A 77 13.65 -2.06 9.83
C LEU A 77 12.64 -1.17 10.57
N PHE A 78 11.53 -1.75 11.06
CA PHE A 78 10.43 -1.00 11.67
C PHE A 78 10.43 -0.95 13.19
N GLY A 79 11.22 -1.80 13.86
CA GLY A 79 11.45 -1.74 15.30
C GLY A 79 12.37 -0.60 15.70
N GLY A 80 13.35 -0.22 14.86
CA GLY A 80 14.28 0.87 15.12
C GLY A 80 15.07 0.75 16.44
N THR A 81 15.87 1.77 16.77
CA THR A 81 16.78 1.81 17.94
C THR A 81 16.11 1.89 19.31
N GLY A 82 14.77 1.81 19.40
CA GLY A 82 14.03 1.91 20.66
C GLY A 82 12.68 1.18 20.69
N GLY A 83 12.34 0.39 19.67
CA GLY A 83 11.08 -0.36 19.61
C GLY A 83 11.23 -1.81 20.08
N THR A 84 10.12 -2.35 20.61
CA THR A 84 10.01 -3.76 21.05
C THR A 84 9.62 -4.71 19.92
N LEU A 85 9.43 -4.21 18.69
CA LEU A 85 8.83 -4.98 17.60
C LEU A 85 9.74 -6.16 17.21
N THR A 86 9.44 -7.34 17.74
CA THR A 86 10.18 -8.57 17.44
C THR A 86 9.60 -9.29 16.22
N PRO A 87 10.36 -10.18 15.56
CA PRO A 87 9.84 -11.02 14.49
C PRO A 87 8.66 -11.88 14.97
N GLU A 88 8.72 -12.38 16.21
CA GLU A 88 7.63 -13.17 16.82
C GLU A 88 6.36 -12.32 16.99
N GLU A 89 6.48 -11.10 17.52
CA GLU A 89 5.35 -10.17 17.64
C GLU A 89 4.73 -9.86 16.28
N LEU A 90 5.57 -9.62 15.26
CA LEU A 90 5.10 -9.41 13.89
C LEU A 90 4.37 -10.64 13.35
N ALA A 91 4.89 -11.85 13.57
CA ALA A 91 4.27 -13.08 13.12
C ALA A 91 2.89 -13.30 13.76
N ILE A 92 2.80 -13.15 15.08
CA ILE A 92 1.55 -13.28 15.84
C ILE A 92 0.53 -12.24 15.37
N ARG A 93 0.95 -10.98 15.28
CA ARG A 93 0.06 -9.86 14.90
C ARG A 93 -0.48 -10.01 13.48
N ASN A 94 0.35 -10.47 12.55
CA ASN A 94 -0.03 -10.71 11.17
C ASN A 94 -0.64 -12.09 10.91
N ARG A 95 -0.79 -12.92 11.96
CA ARG A 95 -1.33 -14.29 11.89
C ARG A 95 -0.61 -15.13 10.83
N LEU A 96 0.70 -15.01 10.75
CA LEU A 96 1.50 -15.67 9.74
C LEU A 96 1.51 -17.19 9.98
N ARG A 97 1.25 -17.96 8.92
CA ARG A 97 1.37 -19.43 8.92
C ARG A 97 2.80 -19.91 8.67
N SER A 98 3.61 -19.05 8.05
CA SER A 98 5.02 -19.27 7.71
C SER A 98 5.77 -17.94 7.89
N THR A 99 6.99 -18.01 8.39
CA THR A 99 7.93 -16.88 8.49
C THR A 99 9.01 -16.91 7.41
N ALA A 100 9.00 -17.94 6.55
CA ALA A 100 9.91 -18.03 5.42
C ALA A 100 9.47 -17.11 4.27
N PRO A 101 10.41 -16.46 3.56
CA PRO A 101 10.10 -15.70 2.36
C PRO A 101 9.52 -16.58 1.23
N PRO A 102 8.73 -16.00 0.30
CA PRO A 102 8.28 -14.61 0.28
C PRO A 102 7.22 -14.33 1.35
N LEU A 103 7.37 -13.22 2.06
CA LEU A 103 6.43 -12.79 3.09
C LEU A 103 5.18 -12.16 2.45
N PRO A 104 3.99 -12.33 3.05
CA PRO A 104 2.79 -11.61 2.61
C PRO A 104 2.91 -10.13 2.98
N LEU A 105 1.94 -9.31 2.53
CA LEU A 105 1.78 -7.95 3.02
C LEU A 105 1.60 -7.95 4.54
N LEU A 106 2.32 -7.08 5.24
CA LEU A 106 2.37 -7.03 6.70
C LEU A 106 1.72 -5.74 7.20
N ALA A 107 0.87 -5.85 8.22
CA ALA A 107 0.45 -4.73 9.04
C ALA A 107 1.51 -4.43 10.10
N ILE A 108 2.10 -3.25 10.02
CA ILE A 108 3.14 -2.76 10.91
C ILE A 108 2.53 -1.69 11.82
N PRO A 109 2.70 -1.76 13.15
CA PRO A 109 2.18 -0.73 14.03
C PRO A 109 2.80 0.63 13.73
N LEU A 110 1.95 1.65 13.73
CA LEU A 110 2.42 3.02 13.70
C LEU A 110 3.09 3.34 15.04
N SER A 111 4.28 3.94 14.98
CA SER A 111 5.00 4.44 16.14
C SER A 111 5.19 5.94 15.98
N VAL A 112 4.63 6.71 16.90
CA VAL A 112 4.78 8.17 16.95
C VAL A 112 6.07 8.47 17.71
N ALA A 113 7.19 8.35 17.02
CA ALA A 113 8.51 8.67 17.60
C ALA A 113 8.70 10.18 17.82
N SER A 114 7.89 11.01 17.17
CA SER A 114 7.88 12.47 17.33
C SER A 114 6.46 13.02 17.15
N PRO A 115 6.02 13.99 17.98
CA PRO A 115 4.74 14.68 17.78
C PRO A 115 4.66 15.42 16.43
N ASP A 116 5.79 15.79 15.84
CA ASP A 116 5.87 16.54 14.58
C ASP A 116 5.81 15.65 13.33
N ALA A 117 5.82 14.34 13.52
CA ALA A 117 5.89 13.35 12.45
C ALA A 117 5.20 12.05 12.90
N PRO A 118 3.86 11.95 12.73
CA PRO A 118 3.08 10.78 13.15
C PRO A 118 3.37 9.51 12.31
N PHE A 119 4.47 9.46 11.56
CA PHE A 119 4.86 8.36 10.69
C PHE A 119 6.12 7.65 11.24
N PRO A 120 6.44 6.41 10.81
CA PRO A 120 7.52 5.58 11.37
C PRO A 120 8.89 6.06 10.90
N ALA A 121 9.17 7.35 11.08
CA ALA A 121 10.24 8.04 10.44
C ALA A 121 11.61 7.65 11.00
N GLY A 122 11.68 7.27 12.28
CA GLY A 122 12.90 6.72 12.88
C GLY A 122 13.32 5.38 12.25
N ALA A 123 12.34 4.53 11.96
CA ALA A 123 12.54 3.27 11.25
C ALA A 123 12.99 3.49 9.79
N LEU A 124 12.26 4.35 9.06
CA LEU A 124 12.64 4.71 7.69
C LEU A 124 13.98 5.44 7.63
N ARG A 125 14.34 6.25 8.64
CA ARG A 125 15.67 6.87 8.77
C ARG A 125 16.76 5.81 8.95
N ALA A 126 16.56 4.83 9.84
CA ALA A 126 17.53 3.76 10.06
C ALA A 126 17.78 2.94 8.77
N ALA A 127 16.76 2.86 7.93
CA ALA A 127 16.79 2.21 6.63
C ALA A 127 17.58 2.99 5.57
N VAL A 128 17.65 4.31 5.68
CA VAL A 128 18.37 5.19 4.75
C VAL A 128 19.80 5.39 5.24
N ARG A 129 20.71 4.50 4.87
CA ARG A 129 22.15 4.76 4.91
C ARG A 129 22.69 4.92 3.49
N GLY A 130 22.85 6.17 3.07
CA GLY A 130 23.77 6.57 1.98
C GLY A 130 23.35 6.30 0.53
N GLY A 131 22.04 6.20 0.22
CA GLY A 131 21.55 5.95 -1.14
C GLY A 131 20.75 7.11 -1.72
N ILE A 132 19.45 7.14 -1.43
CA ILE A 132 18.53 8.20 -1.86
C ILE A 132 17.97 8.94 -0.64
N VAL A 133 17.61 10.20 -0.84
CA VAL A 133 17.01 11.03 0.22
C VAL A 133 15.55 10.61 0.40
N LEU A 134 15.18 10.35 1.64
CA LEU A 134 13.78 10.15 2.01
C LEU A 134 13.09 11.50 2.04
N ALA A 135 12.28 11.78 1.03
CA ALA A 135 11.41 12.94 0.99
C ALA A 135 10.15 12.66 1.80
N VAL A 136 9.83 13.57 2.69
CA VAL A 136 8.65 13.44 3.55
C VAL A 136 7.76 14.67 3.45
N PRO A 137 6.46 14.55 3.75
CA PRO A 137 5.62 15.72 3.87
C PRO A 137 6.11 16.62 5.03
N ALA A 138 6.17 17.92 4.79
CA ALA A 138 6.33 18.89 5.85
C ALA A 138 5.03 19.01 6.69
N PRO A 139 5.08 19.52 7.93
CA PRO A 139 3.90 19.71 8.80
C PRO A 139 2.74 20.42 8.10
N GLU A 140 3.06 21.37 7.24
CA GLU A 140 2.10 22.17 6.47
C GLU A 140 1.21 21.32 5.55
N VAL A 141 1.73 20.18 5.05
CA VAL A 141 0.91 19.21 4.31
C VAL A 141 -0.14 18.62 5.23
N PHE A 142 0.25 18.16 6.42
CA PHE A 142 -0.68 17.59 7.40
C PHE A 142 -1.71 18.63 7.85
N ASP A 143 -1.31 19.89 8.06
CA ASP A 143 -2.23 20.98 8.38
C ASP A 143 -3.24 21.25 7.25
N GLY A 144 -2.80 21.18 5.99
CA GLY A 144 -3.68 21.27 4.82
C GLY A 144 -4.74 20.16 4.78
N TYR A 145 -4.40 18.96 5.26
CA TYR A 145 -5.33 17.85 5.48
C TYR A 145 -5.96 17.85 6.89
N ARG A 146 -5.86 18.96 7.64
CA ARG A 146 -6.43 19.13 9.00
C ARG A 146 -5.97 18.08 10.01
N GLY A 147 -4.75 17.59 9.86
CA GLY A 147 -4.18 16.52 10.69
C GLY A 147 -4.77 15.13 10.42
N LEU A 148 -5.52 14.96 9.32
CA LEU A 148 -6.19 13.69 8.97
C LEU A 148 -5.38 12.86 7.97
N ALA A 149 -4.27 13.37 7.43
CA ALA A 149 -3.42 12.58 6.55
C ALA A 149 -2.58 11.57 7.37
N ALA A 150 -2.60 10.31 6.96
CA ALA A 150 -1.90 9.22 7.61
C ALA A 150 -1.27 8.26 6.60
N LEU A 151 -0.14 7.67 6.99
CA LEU A 151 0.56 6.69 6.16
C LEU A 151 -0.23 5.38 6.11
N ARG A 152 -0.61 4.98 4.90
CA ARG A 152 -1.40 3.78 4.64
C ARG A 152 -0.54 2.61 4.21
N ARG A 153 0.40 2.84 3.30
CA ARG A 153 1.25 1.82 2.71
C ARG A 153 2.69 2.31 2.52
N VAL A 154 3.62 1.39 2.72
CA VAL A 154 5.05 1.54 2.45
C VAL A 154 5.50 0.39 1.57
N GLU A 155 6.27 0.72 0.54
CA GLU A 155 7.01 -0.25 -0.27
C GLU A 155 8.42 0.28 -0.48
N LEU A 156 9.40 -0.62 -0.43
CA LEU A 156 10.81 -0.28 -0.61
C LEU A 156 11.36 -1.07 -1.79
N GLY A 157 12.12 -0.41 -2.66
CA GLY A 157 12.80 -1.05 -3.78
C GLY A 157 13.72 -2.13 -3.25
N ARG A 158 13.51 -3.40 -3.63
CA ARG A 158 14.33 -4.54 -3.14
C ARG A 158 14.43 -4.61 -1.59
N GLY A 159 13.44 -4.08 -0.86
CA GLY A 159 13.43 -4.06 0.60
C GLY A 159 14.36 -2.99 1.21
N ARG A 160 14.89 -2.07 0.40
CA ARG A 160 15.84 -1.04 0.82
C ARG A 160 15.39 0.33 0.30
N PRO A 161 15.29 1.35 1.16
CA PRO A 161 14.94 2.68 0.69
C PRO A 161 15.96 3.22 -0.30
N ALA A 162 17.24 2.86 -0.15
CA ALA A 162 18.32 3.26 -1.05
C ALA A 162 18.07 2.91 -2.53
N ASP A 163 17.31 1.85 -2.79
CA ASP A 163 16.98 1.43 -4.16
C ASP A 163 15.68 2.09 -4.67
N GLY A 164 14.85 2.64 -3.79
CA GLY A 164 13.58 3.29 -4.10
C GLY A 164 12.57 3.16 -2.96
N TYR A 165 11.55 4.01 -2.96
CA TYR A 165 10.43 3.89 -2.03
C TYR A 165 9.12 4.35 -2.66
N LEU A 166 8.01 3.85 -2.13
CA LEU A 166 6.67 4.36 -2.31
C LEU A 166 6.04 4.53 -0.93
N LEU A 167 5.60 5.74 -0.62
CA LEU A 167 4.85 6.10 0.58
C LEU A 167 3.46 6.55 0.17
N GLU A 168 2.44 5.79 0.54
CA GLU A 168 1.05 6.09 0.20
C GLU A 168 0.31 6.65 1.42
N PHE A 169 -0.31 7.81 1.26
CA PHE A 169 -1.02 8.53 2.32
C PHE A 169 -2.51 8.61 2.00
N TRP A 170 -3.31 8.45 3.05
CA TRP A 170 -4.77 8.49 3.02
C TRP A 170 -5.28 9.47 4.07
N THR A 171 -6.48 9.99 3.87
CA THR A 171 -7.22 10.70 4.92
C THR A 171 -7.84 9.71 5.89
N THR A 172 -8.11 10.18 7.11
CA THR A 172 -8.80 9.44 8.15
C THR A 172 -10.04 10.16 8.65
N ASP A 173 -10.95 9.42 9.28
CA ASP A 173 -12.18 9.95 9.90
C ASP A 173 -11.90 10.78 11.17
N ALA A 174 -10.78 10.53 11.83
CA ALA A 174 -10.28 11.24 13.00
C ALA A 174 -8.75 11.32 12.98
N PRO A 175 -8.13 12.30 13.67
CA PRO A 175 -6.68 12.39 13.78
C PRO A 175 -6.05 11.11 14.36
N VAL A 176 -5.02 10.59 13.70
CA VAL A 176 -4.38 9.32 14.09
C VAL A 176 -3.54 9.42 15.35
N ALA A 177 -3.01 10.60 15.64
CA ALA A 177 -2.22 10.86 16.83
C ALA A 177 -2.87 11.97 17.67
N LYS A 178 -3.04 11.72 18.97
CA LYS A 178 -3.50 12.72 19.94
C LYS A 178 -2.65 12.65 21.20
N GLY A 179 -1.98 13.76 21.53
CA GLY A 179 -1.12 13.82 22.72
C GLY A 179 0.05 12.83 22.71
N GLY A 180 0.59 12.50 21.52
CA GLY A 180 1.70 11.56 21.36
C GLY A 180 1.30 10.08 21.37
N LEU A 181 0.00 9.77 21.47
CA LEU A 181 -0.52 8.41 21.40
C LEU A 181 -1.27 8.18 20.10
N VAL A 182 -1.10 6.99 19.53
CA VAL A 182 -1.85 6.52 18.36
C VAL A 182 -3.28 6.17 18.79
N ASP A 183 -4.27 6.71 18.09
CA ASP A 183 -5.68 6.38 18.30
C ASP A 183 -6.01 5.05 17.59
N PRO A 184 -6.32 3.96 18.32
CA PRO A 184 -6.69 2.68 17.72
C PRO A 184 -8.07 2.72 17.03
N GLY A 185 -8.87 3.76 17.27
CA GLY A 185 -10.18 3.99 16.68
C GLY A 185 -10.15 4.64 15.31
N ALA A 186 -9.09 5.39 14.96
CA ALA A 186 -8.99 6.10 13.68
C ALA A 186 -9.05 5.11 12.50
N ARG A 187 -9.80 5.48 11.46
CA ARG A 187 -10.00 4.68 10.25
C ARG A 187 -9.62 5.45 9.01
N PHE A 188 -9.07 4.75 8.03
CA PHE A 188 -8.84 5.31 6.69
C PHE A 188 -10.16 5.58 5.97
N ASP A 189 -10.24 6.73 5.30
CA ASP A 189 -11.43 7.20 4.59
C ASP A 189 -11.18 7.21 3.07
N ALA A 190 -10.27 8.07 2.60
CA ALA A 190 -10.00 8.24 1.17
C ALA A 190 -8.49 8.36 0.85
N PRO A 191 -8.05 8.01 -0.37
CA PRO A 191 -6.68 8.27 -0.81
C PRO A 191 -6.39 9.78 -0.81
N ALA A 192 -5.19 10.18 -0.37
CA ALA A 192 -4.80 11.59 -0.31
C ALA A 192 -3.71 11.92 -1.34
N PHE A 193 -2.53 11.31 -1.19
CA PHE A 193 -1.39 11.49 -2.07
C PHE A 193 -0.38 10.35 -1.86
N ALA A 194 0.58 10.22 -2.76
CA ALA A 194 1.67 9.27 -2.66
C ALA A 194 2.98 9.90 -3.10
N ILE A 195 4.08 9.46 -2.50
CA ILE A 195 5.43 9.94 -2.76
C ILE A 195 6.25 8.73 -3.19
N ALA A 196 6.89 8.82 -4.37
CA ALA A 196 7.74 7.76 -4.88
C ALA A 196 9.10 8.27 -5.36
N ALA A 197 10.15 7.48 -5.20
CA ALA A 197 11.52 7.80 -5.63
C ALA A 197 12.32 6.54 -6.03
N GLY A 198 13.42 6.73 -6.77
CA GLY A 198 14.29 5.65 -7.20
C GLY A 198 13.59 4.64 -8.12
N SER A 199 13.82 3.34 -7.89
CA SER A 199 13.21 2.26 -8.69
C SER A 199 11.67 2.21 -8.65
N LEU A 200 11.04 2.94 -7.73
CA LEU A 200 9.58 3.01 -7.57
C LEU A 200 8.97 4.30 -8.11
N GLU A 201 9.73 5.20 -8.75
CA GLU A 201 9.21 6.43 -9.39
C GLU A 201 8.10 6.14 -10.41
N GLY A 202 8.12 4.98 -11.05
CA GLY A 202 7.09 4.54 -12.01
C GLY A 202 5.80 4.00 -11.38
N ALA A 203 5.70 3.92 -10.05
CA ALA A 203 4.54 3.34 -9.39
C ALA A 203 3.26 4.16 -9.62
N GLU A 204 2.14 3.45 -9.82
CA GLU A 204 0.81 4.03 -10.03
C GLU A 204 -0.12 3.66 -8.85
N PRO A 205 0.03 4.31 -7.68
CA PRO A 205 -0.76 3.99 -6.50
C PRO A 205 -2.24 4.37 -6.66
N PHE A 206 -2.53 5.35 -7.54
CA PHE A 206 -3.88 5.80 -7.84
C PHE A 206 -4.15 5.69 -9.34
N PRO A 207 -5.16 4.90 -9.77
CA PRO A 207 -5.56 4.85 -11.17
C PRO A 207 -5.90 6.26 -11.69
N ASN A 208 -5.31 6.64 -12.83
CA ASN A 208 -5.47 7.96 -13.44
C ASN A 208 -5.03 9.13 -12.53
N GLY A 209 -4.16 8.89 -11.55
CA GLY A 209 -3.64 9.92 -10.66
C GLY A 209 -2.88 11.02 -11.42
N ARG A 210 -2.99 12.25 -10.93
CA ARG A 210 -2.20 13.38 -11.44
C ARG A 210 -0.84 13.39 -10.76
N ARG A 211 0.21 13.73 -11.51
CA ARG A 211 1.60 13.59 -11.05
C ARG A 211 2.35 14.92 -11.17
N ALA A 212 3.22 15.18 -10.20
CA ALA A 212 4.21 16.24 -10.26
C ALA A 212 5.57 15.66 -9.87
N GLU A 213 6.62 16.20 -10.47
CA GLU A 213 7.99 15.83 -10.15
C GLU A 213 8.67 16.98 -9.43
N THR A 214 9.54 16.65 -8.48
CA THR A 214 10.37 17.62 -7.76
C THR A 214 11.73 17.01 -7.43
N ASP A 215 12.71 17.86 -7.16
CA ASP A 215 14.00 17.44 -6.62
C ASP A 215 14.06 17.76 -5.12
N VAL A 216 14.41 16.76 -4.32
CA VAL A 216 14.59 16.90 -2.87
C VAL A 216 16.02 16.48 -2.53
N ASP A 217 16.89 17.48 -2.38
CA ASP A 217 18.31 17.30 -2.00
C ASP A 217 19.04 16.34 -2.97
N GLY A 218 18.83 16.54 -4.28
CA GLY A 218 19.43 15.76 -5.37
C GLY A 218 18.73 14.43 -5.68
N THR A 219 17.62 14.13 -4.99
CA THR A 219 16.79 12.96 -5.28
C THR A 219 15.54 13.40 -6.04
N ARG A 220 15.33 12.82 -7.23
CA ARG A 220 14.07 12.98 -7.97
C ARG A 220 12.95 12.27 -7.23
N VAL A 221 11.86 12.98 -7.03
CA VAL A 221 10.68 12.50 -6.32
C VAL A 221 9.45 12.75 -7.18
N VAL A 222 8.61 11.73 -7.30
CA VAL A 222 7.32 11.82 -7.97
C VAL A 222 6.22 11.83 -6.92
N VAL A 223 5.42 12.89 -6.93
CA VAL A 223 4.20 12.98 -6.14
C VAL A 223 3.02 12.64 -7.03
N THR A 224 2.18 11.72 -6.58
CA THR A 224 0.93 11.36 -7.26
C THR A 224 -0.25 11.67 -6.35
N VAL A 225 -1.28 12.31 -6.87
CA VAL A 225 -2.56 12.55 -6.17
C VAL A 225 -3.70 11.89 -6.94
N PRO A 226 -4.80 11.50 -6.28
CA PRO A 226 -6.00 11.04 -6.98
C PRO A 226 -6.49 12.05 -8.01
N ALA A 227 -7.08 11.57 -9.11
CA ALA A 227 -7.59 12.42 -10.19
C ALA A 227 -8.51 13.53 -9.65
N GLU A 228 -9.45 13.14 -8.79
CA GLU A 228 -10.47 14.00 -8.16
C GLU A 228 -9.95 14.77 -6.93
N SER A 229 -8.66 14.69 -6.61
CA SER A 229 -8.11 15.39 -5.44
C SER A 229 -8.30 16.91 -5.59
N PRO A 230 -8.77 17.62 -4.54
CA PRO A 230 -8.80 19.08 -4.56
C PRO A 230 -7.40 19.69 -4.46
N VAL A 231 -6.39 18.89 -4.08
CA VAL A 231 -5.00 19.32 -3.94
C VAL A 231 -4.23 18.97 -5.21
N ALA A 232 -3.53 19.94 -5.79
CA ALA A 232 -2.67 19.73 -6.92
C ALA A 232 -1.38 18.99 -6.48
N PRO A 233 -0.84 18.05 -7.29
CA PRO A 233 0.36 17.32 -6.91
C PRO A 233 1.58 18.25 -6.73
N GLU A 234 1.64 19.38 -7.45
CA GLU A 234 2.69 20.40 -7.32
C GLU A 234 2.69 21.06 -5.93
N THR A 235 1.49 21.25 -5.35
CA THR A 235 1.37 21.80 -3.99
C THR A 235 2.02 20.89 -2.98
N VAL A 236 1.72 19.58 -3.04
CA VAL A 236 2.34 18.60 -2.13
C VAL A 236 3.83 18.49 -2.41
N ALA A 237 4.25 18.44 -3.69
CA ALA A 237 5.65 18.38 -4.11
C ALA A 237 6.49 19.56 -3.58
N SER A 238 5.93 20.78 -3.58
CA SER A 238 6.59 21.98 -3.06
C SER A 238 6.75 22.00 -1.53
N LEU A 239 5.99 21.15 -0.83
CA LEU A 239 5.98 21.03 0.63
C LEU A 239 6.67 19.73 1.08
N LEU A 240 7.42 19.08 0.19
CA LEU A 240 8.31 18.00 0.59
C LEU A 240 9.61 18.57 1.16
N ARG A 241 10.14 17.89 2.16
CA ARG A 241 11.44 18.21 2.76
C ARG A 241 12.32 16.97 2.81
N PRO A 242 13.65 17.13 2.70
CA PRO A 242 14.56 16.04 2.97
C PRO A 242 14.45 15.65 4.45
N TRP A 243 14.33 14.36 4.74
CA TRP A 243 14.42 13.86 6.09
C TRP A 243 15.89 13.78 6.52
N ARG A 244 16.31 14.65 7.45
CA ARG A 244 17.66 14.67 8.03
C ARG A 244 17.71 13.98 9.39
#